data_AF-A0A7Y8G6D9-F1
#
_entry.id   AF-A0A7Y8G6D9-F1
#
_cell.length_a   1.000
_cell.length_b   1.000
_cell.length_c   1.000
_cell.angle_alpha   90.00
_cell.angle_beta   90.00
_cell.angle_gamma   90.00
#
_symmetry.space_group_name_H-M   'P 1'
#
loop_
_entity.id
_entity.type
_entity.pdbx_description
1 polymer ?
#
loop_
_entity_poly.entity_id
_entity_poly.type
_entity_poly.pdbx_seq_one_letter_code
_entity_poly.pdbx_strand_id
1 'polypeptide(L)'
;MKHCIKLVSILATLGLPIAAEATCDRYSNATLTLNLPTTISVPNSLPVGSIITQQAFSGTSPAFIANCWGYTPRTITGRYPKKHYAGTLIYPTEVPGIGITVAMNWADGGPAKFGLFSHKENMPRGPIPTFTSAQATFYKIGPVNDGTVLAGELWRDNWGSPSDNFRLVFGNSIRFVQPPATCELAAGDASRTITLPTIQASALKDVVYAGAQDFELTAQCSDAANVTFRFTGTPAPGNPLLFDNTGTAGGVDLWLYSRLNGVPQTISANDERTVAVSGDRAVLPLSAAYHKNGTVSQGSLASTATVNITYN
;
A
#
# COMPACT_ATOMS: atom_id res chain seq x y z
N MET A 1 56.40 -74.08 -7.84
CA MET A 1 55.34 -74.91 -8.46
C MET A 1 54.01 -74.37 -7.96
N LYS A 2 53.28 -73.57 -8.76
CA LYS A 2 52.29 -74.03 -9.75
C LYS A 2 51.10 -74.75 -9.08
N HIS A 3 50.02 -74.01 -8.82
CA HIS A 3 48.65 -74.23 -9.33
C HIS A 3 47.65 -73.37 -8.52
N CYS A 4 47.31 -72.19 -9.05
CA CYS A 4 46.09 -71.94 -9.86
C CYS A 4 44.84 -71.98 -8.98
N ILE A 5 44.40 -70.87 -8.37
CA ILE A 5 43.78 -69.70 -9.05
C ILE A 5 42.85 -70.16 -10.17
N LYS A 6 41.66 -70.66 -9.83
CA LYS A 6 40.49 -70.80 -10.72
C LYS A 6 39.28 -71.13 -9.83
N LEU A 7 38.57 -70.13 -9.31
CA LEU A 7 37.13 -70.21 -8.92
C LEU A 7 36.60 -69.00 -8.10
N VAL A 8 37.18 -67.80 -8.19
CA VAL A 8 36.59 -66.59 -7.55
C VAL A 8 36.25 -65.48 -8.55
N SER A 9 36.26 -65.76 -9.85
CA SER A 9 36.09 -64.74 -10.91
C SER A 9 34.75 -64.77 -11.66
N ILE A 10 33.65 -65.23 -11.05
CA ILE A 10 32.33 -65.25 -11.72
C ILE A 10 31.27 -64.35 -11.05
N LEU A 11 31.55 -63.71 -9.91
CA LEU A 11 30.56 -62.79 -9.29
C LEU A 11 30.79 -61.30 -9.58
N ALA A 12 31.82 -60.92 -10.35
CA ALA A 12 32.19 -59.52 -10.58
C ALA A 12 31.98 -59.04 -12.03
N THR A 13 31.15 -59.73 -12.82
CA THR A 13 30.83 -59.34 -14.22
C THR A 13 29.36 -59.04 -14.48
N LEU A 14 28.50 -59.10 -13.47
CA LEU A 14 27.15 -58.52 -13.54
C LEU A 14 27.17 -57.17 -12.83
N GLY A 15 27.89 -56.22 -13.43
CA GLY A 15 27.60 -54.79 -13.25
C GLY A 15 26.23 -54.51 -13.86
N LEU A 16 25.18 -54.99 -13.20
CA LEU A 16 23.83 -54.54 -13.47
C LEU A 16 23.86 -53.04 -13.19
N PRO A 17 23.61 -52.17 -14.20
CA PRO A 17 23.37 -50.78 -13.89
C PRO A 17 22.26 -50.79 -12.85
N ILE A 18 22.50 -50.13 -11.71
CA ILE A 18 21.42 -49.77 -10.81
C ILE A 18 20.56 -48.84 -11.66
N ALA A 19 19.60 -49.40 -12.38
CA ALA A 19 18.61 -48.63 -13.08
C ALA A 19 17.91 -47.86 -11.96
N ALA A 20 18.14 -46.55 -11.92
CA ALA A 20 17.29 -45.66 -11.16
C ALA A 20 15.90 -45.85 -11.77
N GLU A 21 15.07 -46.67 -11.14
CA GLU A 21 13.71 -46.90 -11.62
C GLU A 21 12.98 -45.56 -11.58
N ALA A 22 12.68 -45.03 -12.75
CA ALA A 22 11.82 -43.87 -12.88
C ALA A 22 10.45 -44.25 -12.30
N THR A 23 10.00 -43.53 -11.28
CA THR A 23 8.71 -43.76 -10.61
C THR A 23 7.51 -43.44 -11.51
N CYS A 24 7.70 -42.59 -12.53
CA CYS A 24 6.73 -42.23 -13.55
C CYS A 24 7.30 -42.35 -14.97
N ASP A 25 6.43 -42.56 -15.96
CA ASP A 25 6.78 -42.67 -17.39
C ASP A 25 7.33 -41.37 -18.01
N ARG A 26 6.97 -40.22 -17.43
CA ARG A 26 7.44 -38.89 -17.81
C ARG A 26 7.27 -37.91 -16.64
N TYR A 27 8.02 -36.80 -16.70
CA TYR A 27 8.09 -35.78 -15.67
C TYR A 27 7.85 -34.39 -16.25
N SER A 28 7.33 -33.48 -15.45
CA SER A 28 7.10 -32.11 -15.86
C SER A 28 8.40 -31.32 -15.84
N ASN A 29 8.71 -30.63 -16.92
CA ASN A 29 9.86 -29.74 -16.97
C ASN A 29 9.49 -28.48 -17.74
N ALA A 30 9.02 -27.49 -17.01
CA ALA A 30 8.61 -26.20 -17.56
C ALA A 30 8.89 -25.09 -16.55
N THR A 31 9.25 -23.92 -17.06
CA THR A 31 9.31 -22.71 -16.24
C THR A 31 8.31 -21.71 -16.82
N LEU A 32 7.35 -21.31 -16.01
CA LEU A 32 6.45 -20.21 -16.31
C LEU A 32 6.94 -18.96 -15.58
N THR A 33 6.97 -17.85 -16.30
CA THR A 33 7.53 -16.58 -15.83
C THR A 33 6.44 -15.53 -15.74
N LEU A 34 6.30 -14.89 -14.59
CA LEU A 34 5.45 -13.72 -14.43
C LEU A 34 6.29 -12.46 -14.61
N ASN A 35 5.97 -11.67 -15.62
CA ASN A 35 6.48 -10.31 -15.76
C ASN A 35 5.35 -9.33 -15.47
N LEU A 36 5.65 -8.32 -14.67
CA LEU A 36 4.74 -7.24 -14.29
C LEU A 36 5.45 -5.89 -14.49
N PRO A 37 4.72 -4.76 -14.54
CA PRO A 37 5.35 -3.45 -14.45
C PRO A 37 6.31 -3.38 -13.26
N THR A 38 7.47 -2.75 -13.47
CA THR A 38 8.53 -2.64 -12.43
C THR A 38 8.06 -1.82 -11.23
N THR A 39 7.11 -0.92 -11.43
CA THR A 39 6.44 -0.15 -10.39
C THR A 39 4.93 -0.25 -10.55
N ILE A 40 4.22 -0.52 -9.47
CA ILE A 40 2.75 -0.53 -9.39
C ILE A 40 2.35 0.41 -8.26
N SER A 41 1.60 1.46 -8.59
CA SER A 41 1.02 2.35 -7.59
C SER A 41 -0.29 1.77 -7.05
N VAL A 42 -0.46 1.79 -5.73
CA VAL A 42 -1.65 1.28 -5.05
C VAL A 42 -2.33 2.41 -4.30
N PRO A 43 -3.48 2.91 -4.78
CA PRO A 43 -4.18 4.01 -4.13
C PRO A 43 -4.53 3.73 -2.67
N ASN A 44 -4.43 4.75 -1.81
CA ASN A 44 -4.85 4.65 -0.42
C ASN A 44 -6.37 4.43 -0.34
N SER A 45 -7.12 4.99 -1.29
CA SER A 45 -8.58 4.82 -1.45
C SER A 45 -9.01 3.40 -1.84
N LEU A 46 -8.11 2.56 -2.38
CA LEU A 46 -8.44 1.17 -2.74
C LEU A 46 -8.85 0.39 -1.47
N PRO A 47 -10.03 -0.25 -1.39
CA PRO A 47 -10.43 -0.98 -0.19
C PRO A 47 -9.57 -2.22 0.08
N VAL A 48 -9.40 -2.58 1.36
CA VAL A 48 -8.78 -3.86 1.75
C VAL A 48 -9.65 -5.03 1.24
N GLY A 49 -9.00 -6.03 0.64
CA GLY A 49 -9.61 -7.17 -0.05
C GLY A 49 -9.69 -6.99 -1.57
N SER A 50 -9.46 -5.78 -2.09
CA SER A 50 -9.53 -5.50 -3.53
C SER A 50 -8.33 -6.06 -4.28
N ILE A 51 -8.55 -6.42 -5.55
CA ILE A 51 -7.50 -6.81 -6.49
C ILE A 51 -6.72 -5.56 -6.90
N ILE A 52 -5.39 -5.62 -6.81
CA ILE A 52 -4.47 -4.59 -7.32
C ILE A 52 -4.16 -4.87 -8.79
N THR A 53 -3.74 -6.10 -9.09
CA THR A 53 -3.45 -6.55 -10.44
C THR A 53 -3.57 -8.07 -10.54
N GLN A 54 -3.83 -8.56 -11.75
CA GLN A 54 -3.98 -9.97 -12.06
C GLN A 54 -3.32 -10.23 -13.41
N GLN A 55 -2.39 -11.18 -13.45
CA GLN A 55 -1.57 -11.41 -14.64
C GLN A 55 -1.25 -12.90 -14.80
N ALA A 56 -1.42 -13.38 -16.04
CA ALA A 56 -1.02 -14.74 -16.41
C ALA A 56 0.50 -14.84 -16.51
N PHE A 57 1.04 -15.97 -16.10
CA PHE A 57 2.43 -16.30 -16.36
C PHE A 57 2.61 -16.58 -17.86
N SER A 58 3.74 -16.17 -18.42
CA SER A 58 4.16 -16.52 -19.77
C SER A 58 5.04 -17.78 -19.76
N GLY A 59 5.20 -18.41 -20.92
CA GLY A 59 5.93 -19.67 -21.07
C GLY A 59 5.03 -20.76 -21.63
N THR A 60 5.62 -21.92 -21.90
CA THR A 60 4.90 -23.10 -22.38
C THR A 60 5.13 -24.25 -21.41
N SER A 61 4.05 -24.95 -21.09
CA SER A 61 4.10 -26.19 -20.32
C SER A 61 3.25 -27.25 -21.04
N PRO A 62 3.85 -28.34 -21.55
CA PRO A 62 3.12 -29.38 -22.27
C PRO A 62 2.03 -30.02 -21.41
N ALA A 63 0.81 -30.08 -21.96
CA ALA A 63 -0.31 -30.77 -21.33
C ALA A 63 -0.16 -32.29 -21.51
N PHE A 64 -0.03 -33.02 -20.40
CA PHE A 64 -0.05 -34.48 -20.43
C PHE A 64 -0.40 -35.09 -19.08
N ILE A 65 -0.68 -36.40 -19.09
CA ILE A 65 -0.93 -37.21 -17.89
C ILE A 65 0.21 -38.21 -17.74
N ALA A 66 1.00 -38.11 -16.68
CA ALA A 66 2.05 -39.07 -16.35
C ALA A 66 1.43 -40.29 -15.65
N ASN A 67 1.92 -41.49 -15.96
CA ASN A 67 1.56 -42.71 -15.24
C ASN A 67 2.68 -43.04 -14.25
N CYS A 68 2.36 -42.98 -12.96
CA CYS A 68 3.29 -43.34 -11.90
C CYS A 68 2.98 -44.73 -11.35
N TRP A 69 3.99 -45.62 -11.32
CA TRP A 69 3.82 -47.04 -10.98
C TRP A 69 3.84 -47.31 -9.47
N GLY A 70 4.32 -46.37 -8.66
CA GLY A 70 4.36 -46.45 -7.21
C GLY A 70 4.04 -45.11 -6.54
N TYR A 71 4.23 -45.04 -5.23
CA TYR A 71 4.18 -43.76 -4.51
C TYR A 71 5.36 -42.89 -4.95
N THR A 72 5.06 -41.74 -5.52
CA THR A 72 6.08 -40.81 -6.01
C THR A 72 6.28 -39.70 -4.99
N PRO A 73 7.49 -39.56 -4.39
CA PRO A 73 7.77 -38.46 -3.49
C PRO A 73 7.62 -37.14 -4.23
N ARG A 74 6.84 -36.21 -3.67
CA ARG A 74 6.63 -34.88 -4.20
C ARG A 74 7.11 -33.85 -3.18
N THR A 75 7.96 -32.94 -3.63
CA THR A 75 8.44 -31.81 -2.86
C THR A 75 7.99 -30.53 -3.52
N ILE A 76 7.13 -29.80 -2.83
CA ILE A 76 6.79 -28.42 -3.19
C ILE A 76 7.70 -27.49 -2.42
N THR A 77 8.37 -26.60 -3.15
CA THR A 77 9.11 -25.48 -2.56
C THR A 77 8.36 -24.20 -2.88
N GLY A 78 7.78 -23.58 -1.87
CA GLY A 78 7.05 -22.33 -1.99
C GLY A 78 7.82 -21.18 -1.34
N ARG A 79 7.74 -19.98 -1.93
CA ARG A 79 8.44 -18.79 -1.43
C ARG A 79 7.94 -18.31 -0.07
N TYR A 80 6.65 -18.48 0.22
CA TYR A 80 6.02 -17.90 1.40
C TYR A 80 5.86 -18.92 2.52
N PRO A 81 5.90 -18.48 3.79
CA PRO A 81 5.59 -19.37 4.90
C PRO A 81 4.13 -19.88 4.80
N LYS A 82 3.81 -20.94 5.54
CA LYS A 82 2.42 -21.43 5.69
C LYS A 82 1.59 -20.48 6.58
N LYS A 83 1.53 -19.21 6.20
CA LYS A 83 0.78 -18.13 6.83
C LYS A 83 0.00 -17.42 5.71
N HIS A 84 -1.30 -17.62 5.70
CA HIS A 84 -2.23 -17.04 4.74
C HIS A 84 -3.53 -16.66 5.45
N TYR A 85 -4.33 -15.78 4.83
CA TYR A 85 -5.66 -15.46 5.34
C TYR A 85 -6.55 -16.70 5.28
N ALA A 86 -7.23 -17.00 6.39
CA ALA A 86 -8.04 -18.21 6.51
C ALA A 86 -9.11 -18.27 5.40
N GLY A 87 -9.18 -19.40 4.71
CA GLY A 87 -10.18 -19.65 3.65
C GLY A 87 -9.91 -19.01 2.29
N THR A 88 -8.82 -18.25 2.09
CA THR A 88 -8.60 -17.49 0.83
C THR A 88 -7.35 -17.90 0.03
N LEU A 89 -6.39 -18.56 0.69
CA LEU A 89 -5.03 -18.81 0.19
C LEU A 89 -4.27 -17.53 -0.23
N ILE A 90 -4.64 -16.37 0.33
CA ILE A 90 -3.90 -15.12 0.14
C ILE A 90 -2.68 -15.12 1.07
N TYR A 91 -1.48 -15.14 0.49
CA TYR A 91 -0.22 -15.10 1.21
C TYR A 91 0.29 -13.65 1.30
N PRO A 92 0.65 -13.14 2.49
CA PRO A 92 1.35 -11.87 2.60
C PRO A 92 2.69 -11.94 1.86
N THR A 93 2.98 -10.91 1.07
CA THR A 93 4.26 -10.77 0.39
C THR A 93 5.28 -10.08 1.30
N GLU A 94 6.48 -9.84 0.77
CA GLU A 94 7.53 -9.03 1.40
C GLU A 94 7.12 -7.56 1.56
N VAL A 95 6.11 -7.10 0.82
CA VAL A 95 5.59 -5.73 0.92
C VAL A 95 4.41 -5.70 1.90
N PRO A 96 4.50 -4.91 3.00
CA PRO A 96 3.39 -4.73 3.91
C PRO A 96 2.13 -4.25 3.18
N GLY A 97 0.99 -4.87 3.51
CA GLY A 97 -0.29 -4.54 2.88
C GLY A 97 -0.53 -5.17 1.51
N ILE A 98 0.41 -5.94 0.96
CA ILE A 98 0.27 -6.64 -0.33
C ILE A 98 0.22 -8.15 -0.11
N GLY A 99 -0.83 -8.79 -0.62
CA GLY A 99 -1.02 -10.23 -0.63
C GLY A 99 -1.04 -10.81 -2.03
N ILE A 100 -0.78 -12.11 -2.18
CA ILE A 100 -0.77 -12.82 -3.46
C ILE A 100 -1.48 -14.17 -3.38
N THR A 101 -2.18 -14.54 -4.45
CA THR A 101 -2.63 -15.91 -4.72
C THR A 101 -2.11 -16.35 -6.07
N VAL A 102 -1.88 -17.65 -6.24
CA VAL A 102 -1.64 -18.25 -7.55
C VAL A 102 -2.70 -19.30 -7.84
N ALA A 103 -3.30 -19.21 -9.02
CA ALA A 103 -4.15 -20.24 -9.58
C ALA A 103 -3.42 -20.94 -10.74
N MET A 104 -3.52 -22.26 -10.82
CA MET A 104 -2.94 -23.05 -11.91
C MET A 104 -4.00 -23.94 -12.55
N ASN A 105 -3.79 -24.27 -13.83
CA ASN A 105 -4.55 -25.28 -14.55
C ASN A 105 -3.73 -26.56 -14.67
N TRP A 106 -4.40 -27.69 -14.56
CA TRP A 106 -3.88 -29.01 -14.90
C TRP A 106 -4.21 -29.38 -16.36
N ALA A 107 -3.61 -30.45 -16.86
CA ALA A 107 -3.90 -31.02 -18.18
C ALA A 107 -5.31 -31.60 -18.28
N ASP A 108 -5.93 -31.97 -17.17
CA ASP A 108 -7.25 -32.60 -17.07
C ASP A 108 -8.32 -31.72 -16.38
N GLY A 109 -7.98 -30.50 -15.98
CA GLY A 109 -8.93 -29.58 -15.34
C GLY A 109 -8.31 -28.34 -14.71
N GLY A 110 -9.13 -27.47 -14.12
CA GLY A 110 -8.69 -26.21 -13.50
C GLY A 110 -9.58 -25.01 -13.88
N PRO A 111 -9.33 -23.82 -13.30
CA PRO A 111 -8.22 -23.47 -12.42
C PRO A 111 -8.48 -23.76 -10.93
N ALA A 112 -7.43 -24.05 -10.17
CA ALA A 112 -7.47 -24.11 -8.69
C ALA A 112 -6.39 -23.23 -8.06
N LYS A 113 -6.63 -22.76 -6.83
CA LYS A 113 -5.65 -22.00 -6.04
C LYS A 113 -4.71 -22.96 -5.32
N PHE A 114 -3.42 -22.60 -5.27
CA PHE A 114 -2.39 -23.43 -4.66
C PHE A 114 -1.71 -22.75 -3.48
N GLY A 115 -1.27 -23.57 -2.54
CA GLY A 115 -0.43 -23.12 -1.45
C GLY A 115 0.95 -22.70 -1.93
N LEU A 116 1.39 -21.51 -1.52
CA LEU A 116 2.70 -20.95 -1.86
C LEU A 116 3.77 -21.24 -0.80
N PHE A 117 3.63 -22.35 -0.07
CA PHE A 117 4.52 -22.75 1.02
C PHE A 117 5.11 -24.14 0.78
N SER A 118 6.30 -24.35 1.33
CA SER A 118 7.02 -25.60 1.19
C SER A 118 6.38 -26.74 1.98
N HIS A 119 6.20 -27.88 1.34
CA HIS A 119 5.75 -29.12 1.97
C HIS A 119 6.18 -30.33 1.15
N LYS A 120 6.09 -31.51 1.76
CA LYS A 120 6.33 -32.79 1.10
C LYS A 120 5.08 -33.65 1.21
N GLU A 121 4.81 -34.40 0.16
CA GLU A 121 3.73 -35.38 0.13
C GLU A 121 4.14 -36.56 -0.75
N ASN A 122 3.39 -37.66 -0.67
CA ASN A 122 3.55 -38.79 -1.57
C ASN A 122 2.35 -38.80 -2.51
N MET A 123 2.61 -38.63 -3.81
CA MET A 123 1.55 -38.81 -4.80
C MET A 123 1.16 -40.28 -4.87
N PRO A 124 -0.14 -40.59 -4.95
CA PRO A 124 -0.61 -41.96 -5.08
C PRO A 124 -0.18 -42.56 -6.43
N ARG A 125 -0.16 -43.88 -6.50
CA ARG A 125 0.00 -44.61 -7.76
C ARG A 125 -1.13 -44.26 -8.72
N GLY A 126 -0.82 -44.01 -9.99
CA GLY A 126 -1.83 -43.80 -11.03
C GLY A 126 -1.52 -42.63 -11.98
N PRO A 127 -2.54 -42.16 -12.72
CA PRO A 127 -2.43 -41.02 -13.62
C PRO A 127 -2.30 -39.71 -12.83
N ILE A 128 -1.27 -38.92 -13.12
CA ILE A 128 -1.01 -37.61 -12.52
C ILE A 128 -0.95 -36.55 -13.64
N PRO A 129 -1.85 -35.56 -13.67
CA PRO A 129 -1.86 -34.52 -14.69
C PRO A 129 -0.78 -33.46 -14.45
N THR A 130 -0.18 -32.92 -15.51
CA THR A 130 0.76 -31.80 -15.41
C THR A 130 0.08 -30.45 -15.32
N PHE A 131 0.80 -29.45 -14.82
CA PHE A 131 0.37 -28.06 -14.89
C PHE A 131 0.60 -27.50 -16.29
N THR A 132 -0.37 -26.74 -16.81
CA THR A 132 -0.33 -26.18 -18.18
C THR A 132 -0.19 -24.66 -18.20
N SER A 133 -0.74 -23.98 -17.20
CA SER A 133 -0.71 -22.52 -17.08
C SER A 133 -0.89 -22.07 -15.64
N ALA A 134 -0.50 -20.83 -15.35
CA ALA A 134 -0.64 -20.22 -14.05
C ALA A 134 -1.04 -18.74 -14.16
N GLN A 135 -1.67 -18.21 -13.11
CA GLN A 135 -2.03 -16.81 -12.97
C GLN A 135 -1.78 -16.36 -11.54
N ALA A 136 -1.16 -15.20 -11.38
CA ALA A 136 -1.02 -14.53 -10.09
C ALA A 136 -2.08 -13.43 -9.95
N THR A 137 -2.61 -13.27 -8.75
CA THR A 137 -3.46 -12.13 -8.37
C THR A 137 -2.89 -11.48 -7.13
N PHE A 138 -2.62 -10.19 -7.18
CA PHE A 138 -2.17 -9.37 -6.07
C PHE A 138 -3.34 -8.61 -5.45
N TYR A 139 -3.39 -8.57 -4.12
CA TYR A 139 -4.48 -7.98 -3.34
C TYR A 139 -3.95 -6.93 -2.39
N LYS A 140 -4.76 -5.91 -2.12
CA LYS A 140 -4.54 -5.03 -0.97
C LYS A 140 -5.07 -5.71 0.27
N ILE A 141 -4.20 -6.08 1.20
CA ILE A 141 -4.53 -6.81 2.44
C ILE A 141 -4.39 -5.94 3.71
N GLY A 142 -3.98 -4.68 3.54
CA GLY A 142 -3.82 -3.68 4.61
C GLY A 142 -3.28 -2.36 4.03
N PRO A 143 -2.88 -1.40 4.89
CA PRO A 143 -2.11 -0.24 4.46
C PRO A 143 -0.85 -0.66 3.71
N VAL A 144 -0.63 -0.09 2.53
CA VAL A 144 0.53 -0.42 1.70
C VAL A 144 1.66 0.52 2.06
N ASN A 145 2.79 -0.04 2.46
CA ASN A 145 4.04 0.71 2.56
C ASN A 145 4.87 0.43 1.32
N ASP A 146 5.66 1.42 0.88
CA ASP A 146 6.60 1.25 -0.22
C ASP A 146 7.50 0.02 0.01
N GLY A 147 7.58 -0.86 -0.98
CA GLY A 147 8.37 -2.08 -0.88
C GLY A 147 8.49 -2.82 -2.20
N THR A 148 9.34 -3.84 -2.22
CA THR A 148 9.64 -4.59 -3.44
C THR A 148 9.47 -6.08 -3.23
N VAL A 149 8.69 -6.72 -4.09
CA VAL A 149 8.74 -8.17 -4.29
C VAL A 149 9.89 -8.47 -5.25
N LEU A 150 10.94 -9.12 -4.76
CA LEU A 150 12.13 -9.40 -5.56
C LEU A 150 11.85 -10.45 -6.64
N ALA A 151 12.51 -10.31 -7.79
CA ALA A 151 12.57 -11.35 -8.81
C ALA A 151 13.05 -12.68 -8.23
N GLY A 152 12.71 -13.79 -8.90
CA GLY A 152 13.17 -15.12 -8.51
C GLY A 152 12.05 -16.13 -8.35
N GLU A 153 12.39 -17.28 -7.80
CA GLU A 153 11.47 -18.41 -7.69
C GLU A 153 10.32 -18.11 -6.73
N LEU A 154 9.09 -18.33 -7.21
CA LEU A 154 7.87 -18.24 -6.40
C LEU A 154 7.46 -19.63 -5.90
N TRP A 155 7.56 -20.63 -6.78
CA TRP A 155 7.03 -21.95 -6.54
C TRP A 155 7.74 -22.99 -7.41
N ARG A 156 8.01 -24.18 -6.86
CA ARG A 156 8.58 -25.32 -7.58
C ARG A 156 7.89 -26.62 -7.17
N ASP A 157 7.58 -27.45 -8.15
CA ASP A 157 7.18 -28.85 -7.98
C ASP A 157 8.31 -29.78 -8.40
N ASN A 158 8.59 -30.78 -7.57
CA ASN A 158 9.55 -31.83 -7.86
C ASN A 158 9.02 -33.20 -7.40
N TRP A 159 8.95 -34.16 -8.32
CA TRP A 159 8.40 -35.51 -8.16
C TRP A 159 9.51 -36.54 -7.87
N GLY A 160 10.58 -36.13 -7.20
CA GLY A 160 11.68 -37.01 -6.78
C GLY A 160 12.66 -37.39 -7.89
N SER A 161 12.43 -36.94 -9.13
CA SER A 161 13.37 -37.08 -10.24
C SER A 161 14.18 -35.80 -10.46
N PRO A 162 15.49 -35.89 -10.81
CA PRO A 162 16.28 -34.73 -11.23
C PRO A 162 15.73 -34.03 -12.49
N SER A 163 14.95 -34.75 -13.32
CA SER A 163 14.34 -34.20 -14.53
C SER A 163 13.01 -33.49 -14.28
N ASP A 164 12.45 -33.58 -13.07
CA ASP A 164 11.18 -32.94 -12.73
C ASP A 164 11.41 -31.55 -12.11
N ASN A 165 11.00 -30.50 -12.83
CA ASN A 165 11.30 -29.14 -12.43
C ASN A 165 10.26 -28.15 -12.97
N PHE A 166 8.99 -28.34 -12.62
CA PHE A 166 7.99 -27.32 -12.91
C PHE A 166 8.19 -26.13 -11.98
N ARG A 167 8.36 -24.93 -12.54
CA ARG A 167 8.69 -23.72 -11.79
C ARG A 167 7.81 -22.55 -12.17
N LEU A 168 7.43 -21.76 -11.17
CA LEU A 168 6.87 -20.42 -11.31
C LEU A 168 7.91 -19.42 -10.82
N VAL A 169 8.21 -18.43 -11.66
CA VAL A 169 9.28 -17.45 -11.41
C VAL A 169 8.75 -16.04 -11.63
N PHE A 170 9.08 -15.10 -10.73
CA PHE A 170 8.98 -13.67 -11.04
C PHE A 170 10.17 -13.28 -11.92
N GLY A 171 9.90 -12.88 -13.16
CA GLY A 171 10.93 -12.51 -14.13
C GLY A 171 11.59 -11.16 -13.84
N ASN A 172 10.89 -10.27 -13.12
CA ASN A 172 11.41 -9.00 -12.65
C ASN A 172 10.99 -8.71 -11.21
N SER A 173 11.74 -7.82 -10.55
CA SER A 173 11.32 -7.26 -9.26
C SER A 173 10.19 -6.27 -9.46
N ILE A 174 9.24 -6.24 -8.53
CA ILE A 174 8.02 -5.44 -8.60
C ILE A 174 7.99 -4.54 -7.37
N ARG A 175 8.11 -3.23 -7.60
CA ARG A 175 7.99 -2.21 -6.55
C ARG A 175 6.53 -1.80 -6.41
N PHE A 176 5.94 -2.03 -5.24
CA PHE A 176 4.64 -1.49 -4.89
C PHE A 176 4.84 -0.17 -4.14
N VAL A 177 4.11 0.85 -4.56
CA VAL A 177 4.29 2.21 -4.05
C VAL A 177 2.96 2.84 -3.69
N GLN A 178 2.97 3.70 -2.69
CA GLN A 178 1.88 4.64 -2.51
C GLN A 178 1.96 5.71 -3.62
N PRO A 179 0.84 6.13 -4.22
CA PRO A 179 0.84 7.31 -5.07
C PRO A 179 1.32 8.54 -4.26
N PRO A 180 1.94 9.53 -4.93
CA PRO A 180 2.31 10.75 -4.26
C PRO A 180 1.05 11.45 -3.73
N ALA A 181 1.05 11.78 -2.44
CA ALA A 181 0.01 12.60 -1.85
C ALA A 181 -0.06 13.96 -2.56
N THR A 182 -1.25 14.46 -2.81
CA THR A 182 -1.48 15.80 -3.35
C THR A 182 -2.62 16.45 -2.59
N CYS A 183 -2.49 17.74 -2.28
CA CYS A 183 -3.60 18.54 -1.80
C CYS A 183 -3.55 19.94 -2.40
N GLU A 184 -4.72 20.47 -2.71
CA GLU A 184 -4.90 21.84 -3.18
C GLU A 184 -5.98 22.53 -2.34
N LEU A 185 -5.79 23.81 -2.03
CA LEU A 185 -6.88 24.60 -1.45
C LEU A 185 -8.06 24.61 -2.43
N ALA A 186 -9.28 24.48 -1.92
CA ALA A 186 -10.48 24.57 -2.74
C ALA A 186 -10.48 25.91 -3.49
N ALA A 187 -10.99 25.92 -4.73
CA ALA A 187 -10.91 27.11 -5.60
C ALA A 187 -11.48 28.39 -4.95
N GLY A 188 -12.51 28.28 -4.10
CA GLY A 188 -13.10 29.40 -3.36
C GLY A 188 -12.27 29.89 -2.15
N ASP A 189 -11.25 29.13 -1.75
CA ASP A 189 -10.37 29.43 -0.60
C ASP A 189 -8.96 29.87 -1.04
N ALA A 190 -8.64 29.81 -2.34
CA ALA A 190 -7.34 30.27 -2.87
C ALA A 190 -7.15 31.80 -2.72
N SER A 191 -8.24 32.57 -2.82
CA SER A 191 -8.28 34.00 -2.46
C SER A 191 -9.69 34.32 -1.99
N ARG A 192 -9.83 34.64 -0.70
CA ARG A 192 -11.14 34.80 -0.06
C ARG A 192 -11.17 36.02 0.84
N THR A 193 -12.21 36.83 0.69
CA THR A 193 -12.54 37.93 1.61
C THR A 193 -13.53 37.44 2.66
N ILE A 194 -13.19 37.61 3.94
CA ILE A 194 -14.09 37.33 5.06
C ILE A 194 -14.64 38.66 5.57
N THR A 195 -15.94 38.89 5.39
CA THR A 195 -16.60 40.11 5.88
C THR A 195 -17.05 39.92 7.31
N LEU A 196 -16.48 40.68 8.24
CA LEU A 196 -16.94 40.71 9.63
C LEU A 196 -18.23 41.52 9.76
N PRO A 197 -19.15 41.13 10.67
CA PRO A 197 -20.34 41.93 10.96
C PRO A 197 -19.94 43.28 11.55
N THR A 198 -20.59 44.36 11.12
CA THR A 198 -20.37 45.68 11.71
C THR A 198 -20.80 45.68 13.18
N ILE A 199 -19.91 46.13 14.07
CA ILE A 199 -20.19 46.29 15.50
C ILE A 199 -20.12 47.76 15.91
N GLN A 200 -20.80 48.11 17.01
CA GLN A 200 -20.59 49.40 17.67
C GLN A 200 -19.34 49.32 18.56
N ALA A 201 -18.59 50.42 18.69
CA ALA A 201 -17.42 50.47 19.58
C ALA A 201 -17.76 50.09 21.04
N SER A 202 -18.99 50.40 21.49
CA SER A 202 -19.50 50.02 22.81
C SER A 202 -19.61 48.51 23.02
N ALA A 203 -19.66 47.70 21.95
CA ALA A 203 -19.66 46.24 22.05
C ALA A 203 -18.32 45.69 22.59
N LEU A 204 -17.25 46.49 22.59
CA LEU A 204 -15.93 46.15 23.15
C LEU A 204 -15.63 46.90 24.46
N LYS A 205 -16.67 47.46 25.11
CA LYS A 205 -16.51 48.19 26.38
C LYS A 205 -16.07 47.24 27.49
N ASP A 206 -16.86 46.20 27.72
CA ASP A 206 -16.74 45.27 28.86
C ASP A 206 -16.21 43.87 28.46
N VAL A 207 -15.98 43.64 27.17
CA VAL A 207 -15.42 42.39 26.63
C VAL A 207 -14.20 42.68 25.75
N VAL A 208 -13.33 41.68 25.59
CA VAL A 208 -12.08 41.81 24.83
C VAL A 208 -12.23 41.48 23.34
N TYR A 209 -13.32 40.82 22.92
CA TYR A 209 -13.62 40.56 21.52
C TYR A 209 -15.11 40.62 21.23
N ALA A 210 -15.49 40.87 19.98
CA ALA A 210 -16.87 40.90 19.51
C ALA A 210 -16.96 40.69 17.98
N GLY A 211 -18.17 40.44 17.46
CA GLY A 211 -18.42 40.37 16.02
C GLY A 211 -17.75 39.17 15.34
N ALA A 212 -17.82 37.99 15.97
CA ALA A 212 -17.26 36.77 15.39
C ALA A 212 -17.98 36.38 14.09
N GLN A 213 -17.20 36.04 13.06
CA GLN A 213 -17.66 35.48 11.80
C GLN A 213 -17.03 34.12 11.59
N ASP A 214 -17.89 33.11 11.41
CA ASP A 214 -17.47 31.75 11.16
C ASP A 214 -17.25 31.49 9.68
N PHE A 215 -16.19 30.75 9.37
CA PHE A 215 -15.88 30.23 8.05
C PHE A 215 -15.06 28.94 8.16
N GLU A 216 -14.71 28.36 7.02
CA GLU A 216 -13.88 27.15 6.91
C GLU A 216 -12.91 27.33 5.76
N LEU A 217 -11.72 26.73 5.87
CA LEU A 217 -10.84 26.48 4.74
C LEU A 217 -10.87 24.99 4.42
N THR A 218 -11.04 24.66 3.14
CA THR A 218 -11.01 23.28 2.65
C THR A 218 -9.81 23.06 1.76
N ALA A 219 -9.06 21.98 2.01
CA ALA A 219 -8.15 21.39 1.04
C ALA A 219 -8.77 20.12 0.43
N GLN A 220 -8.69 20.00 -0.90
CA GLN A 220 -9.04 18.80 -1.66
C GLN A 220 -7.78 17.96 -1.79
N CYS A 221 -7.84 16.69 -1.43
CA CYS A 221 -6.67 15.83 -1.28
C CYS A 221 -6.84 14.48 -1.98
N SER A 222 -5.75 13.97 -2.56
CA SER A 222 -5.62 12.58 -2.97
C SER A 222 -4.47 11.95 -2.20
N ASP A 223 -4.75 10.80 -1.59
CA ASP A 223 -3.77 9.93 -0.94
C ASP A 223 -2.98 10.55 0.23
N ALA A 224 -3.36 11.75 0.69
CA ALA A 224 -2.87 12.37 1.92
C ALA A 224 -3.67 11.91 3.14
N ALA A 225 -3.01 11.69 4.26
CA ALA A 225 -3.60 11.43 5.56
C ALA A 225 -3.90 12.73 6.32
N ASN A 226 -3.03 13.75 6.23
CA ASN A 226 -3.21 15.02 6.94
C ASN A 226 -2.82 16.22 6.09
N VAL A 227 -3.38 17.38 6.45
CA VAL A 227 -2.99 18.69 5.91
C VAL A 227 -2.68 19.62 7.06
N THR A 228 -1.54 20.29 6.99
CA THR A 228 -1.14 21.35 7.90
C THR A 228 -1.29 22.71 7.22
N PHE A 229 -2.11 23.57 7.81
CA PHE A 229 -2.33 24.94 7.39
C PHE A 229 -1.44 25.86 8.21
N ARG A 230 -0.53 26.57 7.54
CA ARG A 230 0.32 27.59 8.16
C ARG A 230 -0.17 28.98 7.80
N PHE A 231 -0.41 29.80 8.82
CA PHE A 231 -0.90 31.16 8.67
C PHE A 231 0.24 32.15 8.82
N THR A 232 0.38 33.11 7.91
CA THR A 232 1.34 34.22 8.02
C THR A 232 0.64 35.55 7.79
N GLY A 233 1.21 36.63 8.32
CA GLY A 233 0.65 37.98 8.24
C GLY A 233 1.41 38.92 9.18
N THR A 234 1.04 40.20 9.17
CA THR A 234 1.64 41.20 10.06
C THR A 234 1.04 41.05 11.47
N PRO A 235 1.84 40.79 12.52
CA PRO A 235 1.34 40.77 13.89
C PRO A 235 0.95 42.17 14.36
N ALA A 236 -0.08 42.28 15.19
CA ALA A 236 -0.50 43.55 15.76
C ALA A 236 0.56 44.13 16.72
N PRO A 237 0.87 45.44 16.65
CA PRO A 237 1.77 46.09 17.58
C PRO A 237 1.34 45.90 19.04
N GLY A 238 2.28 45.52 19.91
CA GLY A 238 2.04 45.30 21.33
C GLY A 238 1.31 43.99 21.67
N ASN A 239 0.73 43.28 20.70
CA ASN A 239 0.08 41.99 20.91
C ASN A 239 0.23 41.05 19.69
N PRO A 240 1.32 40.27 19.62
CA PRO A 240 1.61 39.41 18.48
C PRO A 240 0.67 38.20 18.35
N LEU A 241 -0.28 38.02 19.27
CA LEU A 241 -1.33 37.00 19.17
C LEU A 241 -2.45 37.40 18.20
N LEU A 242 -2.45 38.65 17.73
CA LEU A 242 -3.45 39.22 16.81
C LEU A 242 -2.78 39.60 15.49
N PHE A 243 -3.59 39.72 14.44
CA PHE A 243 -3.16 40.27 13.16
C PHE A 243 -3.48 41.76 13.09
N ASP A 244 -2.52 42.54 12.59
CA ASP A 244 -2.55 43.99 12.53
C ASP A 244 -3.76 44.51 11.75
N ASN A 245 -4.38 45.57 12.28
CA ASN A 245 -5.40 46.34 11.60
C ASN A 245 -4.78 47.43 10.72
N THR A 246 -4.90 47.25 9.40
CA THR A 246 -4.49 48.23 8.38
C THR A 246 -5.59 49.23 8.00
N GLY A 247 -6.76 49.12 8.62
CA GLY A 247 -7.87 50.06 8.48
C GLY A 247 -7.70 51.32 9.35
N THR A 248 -8.82 52.02 9.59
CA THR A 248 -8.80 53.31 10.31
C THR A 248 -9.26 53.24 11.77
N ALA A 249 -9.82 52.11 12.22
CA ALA A 249 -10.25 51.96 13.61
C ALA A 249 -9.03 51.81 14.54
N GLY A 250 -8.97 52.63 15.60
CA GLY A 250 -7.92 52.54 16.61
C GLY A 250 -8.25 51.54 17.71
N GLY A 251 -7.22 50.94 18.30
CA GLY A 251 -7.33 50.06 19.48
C GLY A 251 -8.06 48.74 19.24
N VAL A 252 -8.20 48.31 17.98
CA VAL A 252 -8.77 47.03 17.58
C VAL A 252 -7.93 46.35 16.52
N ASP A 253 -7.78 45.04 16.64
CA ASP A 253 -7.02 44.17 15.74
C ASP A 253 -7.80 42.89 15.44
N LEU A 254 -7.36 42.13 14.45
CA LEU A 254 -8.01 40.90 14.03
C LEU A 254 -7.60 39.74 14.95
N TRP A 255 -8.58 39.12 15.60
CA TRP A 255 -8.39 37.82 16.23
C TRP A 255 -8.87 36.71 15.31
N LEU A 256 -7.92 35.90 14.85
CA LEU A 256 -8.17 34.68 14.10
C LEU A 256 -8.00 33.48 15.04
N TYR A 257 -8.93 32.53 15.00
CA TYR A 257 -8.81 31.32 15.81
C TYR A 257 -9.44 30.12 15.10
N SER A 258 -8.91 28.93 15.37
CA SER A 258 -9.56 27.68 14.97
C SER A 258 -10.59 27.26 16.01
N ARG A 259 -11.63 26.56 15.54
CA ARG A 259 -12.65 25.92 16.39
C ARG A 259 -12.43 24.41 16.55
N LEU A 260 -11.19 23.94 16.36
CA LEU A 260 -10.86 22.52 16.48
C LEU A 260 -11.22 22.01 17.88
N ASN A 261 -11.78 20.80 17.94
CA ASN A 261 -12.25 20.17 19.18
C ASN A 261 -13.29 20.99 19.96
N GLY A 262 -14.00 21.91 19.30
CA GLY A 262 -15.08 22.71 19.91
C GLY A 262 -14.59 23.84 20.82
N VAL A 263 -13.29 24.14 20.84
CA VAL A 263 -12.70 25.20 21.68
C VAL A 263 -11.98 26.22 20.80
N PRO A 264 -12.13 27.54 21.07
CA PRO A 264 -11.34 28.56 20.40
C PRO A 264 -9.84 28.40 20.68
N GLN A 265 -9.03 28.33 19.62
CA GLN A 265 -7.57 28.29 19.71
C GLN A 265 -6.97 29.37 18.83
N THR A 266 -6.46 30.45 19.45
CA THR A 266 -5.84 31.59 18.77
C THR A 266 -4.78 31.16 17.78
N ILE A 267 -4.86 31.70 16.56
CA ILE A 267 -3.87 31.54 15.50
C ILE A 267 -3.09 32.86 15.42
N SER A 268 -1.83 32.84 15.84
CA SER A 268 -0.90 33.94 15.62
C SER A 268 -0.15 33.85 14.29
N ALA A 269 0.61 34.90 13.96
CA ALA A 269 1.46 34.87 12.78
C ALA A 269 2.51 33.74 12.88
N ASN A 270 2.59 32.92 11.84
CA ASN A 270 3.39 31.68 11.73
C ASN A 270 2.84 30.46 12.48
N ASP A 271 1.63 30.54 13.04
CA ASP A 271 0.99 29.37 13.63
C ASP A 271 0.54 28.35 12.59
N GLU A 272 0.45 27.10 13.04
CA GLU A 272 0.03 25.97 12.22
C GLU A 272 -1.19 25.25 12.82
N ARG A 273 -2.01 24.65 11.96
CA ARG A 273 -3.10 23.74 12.34
C ARG A 273 -3.11 22.53 11.43
N THR A 274 -3.05 21.34 12.02
CA THR A 274 -3.13 20.08 11.27
C THR A 274 -4.51 19.46 11.43
N VAL A 275 -5.09 19.01 10.32
CA VAL A 275 -6.36 18.28 10.29
C VAL A 275 -6.22 17.01 9.46
N ALA A 276 -6.95 15.97 9.86
CA ALA A 276 -7.00 14.72 9.10
C ALA A 276 -7.82 14.88 7.81
N VAL A 277 -7.44 14.16 6.77
CA VAL A 277 -8.21 14.04 5.54
C VAL A 277 -9.32 13.01 5.73
N SER A 278 -10.55 13.37 5.38
CA SER A 278 -11.71 12.49 5.40
C SER A 278 -12.55 12.71 4.14
N GLY A 279 -12.85 11.63 3.40
CA GLY A 279 -13.59 11.72 2.14
C GLY A 279 -12.93 12.68 1.15
N ASP A 280 -11.61 12.55 0.97
CA ASP A 280 -10.77 13.36 0.09
C ASP A 280 -10.71 14.86 0.45
N ARG A 281 -11.13 15.22 1.67
CA ARG A 281 -11.17 16.60 2.14
C ARG A 281 -10.52 16.78 3.51
N ALA A 282 -9.74 17.84 3.65
CA ALA A 282 -9.28 18.36 4.93
C ALA A 282 -9.98 19.69 5.20
N VAL A 283 -10.76 19.78 6.28
CA VAL A 283 -11.57 20.96 6.61
C VAL A 283 -11.08 21.56 7.93
N LEU A 284 -10.63 22.82 7.88
CA LEU A 284 -10.20 23.58 9.04
C LEU A 284 -11.27 24.62 9.41
N PRO A 285 -12.03 24.43 10.50
CA PRO A 285 -13.01 25.41 10.96
C PRO A 285 -12.34 26.60 11.66
N LEU A 286 -12.64 27.81 11.18
CA LEU A 286 -12.02 29.07 11.62
C LEU A 286 -13.05 30.14 11.93
N SER A 287 -12.77 30.98 12.92
CA SER A 287 -13.51 32.21 13.17
C SER A 287 -12.56 33.40 13.12
N ALA A 288 -13.10 34.54 12.70
CA ALA A 288 -12.44 35.83 12.78
C ALA A 288 -13.32 36.79 13.60
N ALA A 289 -12.72 37.61 14.47
CA ALA A 289 -13.44 38.57 15.30
C ALA A 289 -12.62 39.84 15.52
N TYR A 290 -13.30 40.94 15.88
CA TYR A 290 -12.64 42.14 16.39
C TYR A 290 -12.10 41.84 17.79
N HIS A 291 -10.85 42.20 18.07
CA HIS A 291 -10.27 42.09 19.40
C HIS A 291 -9.71 43.43 19.84
N LYS A 292 -10.02 43.81 21.09
CA LYS A 292 -9.54 45.03 21.71
C LYS A 292 -8.03 44.93 21.96
N ASN A 293 -7.29 45.91 21.46
CA ASN A 293 -5.84 46.03 21.63
C ASN A 293 -5.43 47.46 22.04
N GLY A 294 -6.34 48.20 22.67
CA GLY A 294 -6.12 49.56 23.13
C GLY A 294 -7.41 50.33 23.35
N THR A 295 -7.33 51.66 23.26
CA THR A 295 -8.50 52.55 23.28
C THR A 295 -9.23 52.45 21.95
N VAL A 296 -10.42 51.85 21.97
CA VAL A 296 -11.24 51.61 20.79
C VAL A 296 -11.78 52.93 20.22
N SER A 297 -11.56 53.18 18.92
CA SER A 297 -12.16 54.29 18.19
C SER A 297 -12.89 53.81 16.93
N GLN A 298 -13.80 54.65 16.42
CA GLN A 298 -14.56 54.34 15.20
C GLN A 298 -13.65 54.33 13.97
N GLY A 299 -13.88 53.37 13.06
CA GLY A 299 -13.21 53.28 11.77
C GLY A 299 -13.46 51.94 11.10
N SER A 300 -12.59 51.57 10.16
CA SER A 300 -12.58 50.24 9.52
C SER A 300 -11.56 49.31 10.16
N LEU A 301 -11.85 48.00 10.11
CA LEU A 301 -10.86 46.95 10.32
C LEU A 301 -10.58 46.26 8.98
N ALA A 302 -9.31 46.20 8.59
CA ALA A 302 -8.86 45.43 7.44
C ALA A 302 -7.55 44.72 7.78
N SER A 303 -7.46 43.43 7.48
CA SER A 303 -6.27 42.63 7.74
C SER A 303 -6.12 41.52 6.69
N THR A 304 -4.89 41.12 6.41
CA THR A 304 -4.55 40.12 5.40
C THR A 304 -3.70 39.03 6.04
N ALA A 305 -4.12 37.79 5.89
CA ALA A 305 -3.34 36.61 6.25
C ALA A 305 -3.14 35.71 5.02
N THR A 306 -1.94 35.15 4.88
CA THR A 306 -1.60 34.18 3.85
C THR A 306 -1.61 32.78 4.45
N VAL A 307 -2.18 31.82 3.73
CA VAL A 307 -2.23 30.43 4.16
C VAL A 307 -1.42 29.57 3.22
N ASN A 308 -0.45 28.84 3.75
CA ASN A 308 0.28 27.80 3.03
C ASN A 308 -0.13 26.44 3.56
N ILE A 309 -0.27 25.45 2.68
CA ILE A 309 -0.57 24.07 3.08
C ILE A 309 0.63 23.16 2.84
N THR A 310 0.85 22.24 3.77
CA THR A 310 1.72 21.07 3.60
C THR A 310 0.91 19.82 3.92
N TYR A 311 1.29 18.67 3.35
CA TYR A 311 0.50 17.44 3.46
C TYR A 311 1.40 16.21 3.46
N ASN A 312 0.91 15.13 4.08
CA ASN A 312 1.54 13.82 4.15
C ASN A 312 0.51 12.69 4.10
#